data_AF-A0A917LXN2-F1
#
_entry.id   AF-A0A917LXN2-F1
#
_cell.length_a   1.000
_cell.length_b   1.000
_cell.length_c   1.000
_cell.angle_alpha   90.00
_cell.angle_beta   90.00
_cell.angle_gamma   90.00
#
_symmetry.space_group_name_H-M   'P 1'
#
loop_
_entity.id
_entity.type
_entity.pdbx_description
1 polymer ?
#
loop_
_entity_poly.entity_id
_entity_poly.type
_entity_poly.pdbx_seq_one_letter_code
_entity_poly.pdbx_strand_id
1 'polypeptide(L)'
;MKNLLAALLRPTPASEPDAAEVAALLGREDVEVSGEHYYGDALGRAMTSRGAALGGVRNVVTELIRELRNDHDRNAVVVRLDGAKVGYVPADTARRLGPAMDKAGYAKRPLAVPARLWARRDAGEWSARVTLSPTGAREEEWNYVEQLDVDPRRPATVGERLTDAARYRQYQAAEQAGLVHGQQIKDHQPTVVEHRLAQRWAEGIGLALECRAAAERVAAIYGMRPDAWPTEELARLHRGKGDAAGEVQALEHYMASCGHDQPTSALTKRLEVARRRREAPAAPPKQPARKPAAPTTAPTPSPHITDAVLQDLARPTPDRTQGRVRGRHYTEWVEQVQQFKRDGQNENALALLLECVAATLHDEDLSGAAPWYTEQAAIVLRKLGDLDGEIKILEHHLSHDPHPRPKLRERLAKARARS
;
A
#
# COMPACT_ATOMS: atom_id res chain seq x y z
N MET A 1 -7.36 23.54 52.85
CA MET A 1 -8.20 24.52 52.13
C MET A 1 -7.76 24.86 50.69
N LYS A 2 -6.53 24.54 50.24
CA LYS A 2 -6.09 24.83 48.86
C LYS A 2 -6.55 23.84 47.77
N ASN A 3 -7.09 22.67 48.15
CA ASN A 3 -7.51 21.63 47.19
C ASN A 3 -9.01 21.62 46.83
N LEU A 4 -9.85 22.46 47.44
CA LEU A 4 -11.28 22.54 47.09
C LEU A 4 -11.58 23.58 45.98
N LEU A 5 -10.71 24.57 45.79
CA LEU A 5 -10.90 25.64 44.80
C LEU A 5 -10.48 25.25 43.37
N ALA A 6 -9.64 24.21 43.20
CA ALA A 6 -9.26 23.70 41.88
C ALA A 6 -10.33 22.80 41.22
N ALA A 7 -11.30 22.31 42.01
CA ALA A 7 -12.43 21.51 41.50
C ALA A 7 -13.59 22.38 40.97
N LEU A 8 -13.66 23.66 41.36
CA LEU A 8 -14.73 24.60 41.00
C LEU A 8 -14.47 25.40 39.71
N LEU A 9 -13.34 25.13 39.02
CA LEU A 9 -12.94 25.75 37.75
C LEU A 9 -12.80 24.72 36.61
N ARG A 10 -13.33 23.51 36.77
CA ARG A 10 -13.51 22.63 35.62
C ARG A 10 -14.65 23.23 34.79
N PRO A 11 -14.43 23.61 33.51
CA PRO A 11 -15.55 23.94 32.65
C PRO A 11 -16.52 22.76 32.69
N THR A 12 -17.79 23.06 32.98
CA THR A 12 -18.89 22.10 32.85
C THR A 12 -18.69 21.39 31.51
N PRO A 13 -18.72 20.04 31.44
CA PRO A 13 -18.67 19.38 30.14
C PRO A 13 -19.76 20.02 29.30
N ALA A 14 -19.38 20.57 28.14
CA ALA A 14 -20.35 21.08 27.18
C ALA A 14 -21.42 20.00 27.03
N SER A 15 -22.69 20.37 27.25
CA SER A 15 -23.81 19.48 26.99
C SER A 15 -23.59 18.79 25.65
N GLU A 16 -23.82 17.47 25.57
CA GLU A 16 -23.64 16.76 24.31
C GLU A 16 -24.36 17.52 23.19
N PRO A 17 -23.69 17.75 22.06
CA PRO A 17 -24.25 18.55 20.99
C PRO A 17 -25.51 17.88 20.44
N ASP A 18 -26.60 18.64 20.33
CA ASP A 18 -27.82 18.18 19.67
C ASP A 18 -27.55 18.06 18.17
N ALA A 19 -27.32 16.83 17.69
CA ALA A 19 -27.03 16.56 16.29
C ALA A 19 -28.14 17.04 15.34
N ALA A 20 -29.41 17.08 15.79
CA ALA A 20 -30.50 17.57 14.95
C ALA A 20 -30.44 19.10 14.80
N GLU A 21 -30.16 19.81 15.89
CA GLU A 21 -29.96 21.27 15.86
C GLU A 21 -28.72 21.65 15.04
N VAL A 22 -27.60 20.96 15.27
CA VAL A 22 -26.35 21.20 14.54
C VAL A 22 -26.54 20.94 13.05
N ALA A 23 -27.18 19.83 12.68
CA ALA A 23 -27.46 19.51 11.27
C ALA A 23 -28.45 20.50 10.62
N ALA A 24 -29.40 21.05 11.38
CA ALA A 24 -30.31 22.09 10.88
C ALA A 24 -29.58 23.40 10.57
N LEU A 25 -28.49 23.71 11.29
CA LEU A 25 -27.70 24.94 11.11
C LEU A 25 -26.58 24.80 10.08
N LEU A 26 -25.81 23.72 10.13
CA LEU A 26 -24.63 23.48 9.29
C LEU A 26 -24.94 22.70 8.01
N GLY A 27 -26.10 22.03 7.94
CA GLY A 27 -26.35 20.98 6.96
C GLY A 27 -25.89 19.62 7.46
N ARG A 28 -26.02 18.59 6.61
CA ARG A 28 -25.70 17.19 6.97
C ARG A 28 -24.32 16.74 6.50
N GLU A 29 -23.63 17.56 5.73
CA GLU A 29 -22.31 17.25 5.19
C GLU A 29 -21.22 17.65 6.19
N ASP A 30 -20.12 16.89 6.16
CA ASP A 30 -18.92 17.22 6.91
C ASP A 30 -18.29 18.52 6.35
N VAL A 31 -17.76 19.36 7.23
CA VAL A 31 -17.18 20.67 6.86
C VAL A 31 -15.73 20.72 7.33
N GLU A 32 -14.78 20.82 6.40
CA GLU A 32 -13.36 21.01 6.73
C GLU A 32 -13.10 22.44 7.21
N VAL A 33 -12.38 22.59 8.32
CA VAL A 33 -12.07 23.88 8.92
C VAL A 33 -10.97 24.59 8.13
N SER A 34 -11.14 25.90 7.90
CA SER A 34 -10.18 26.74 7.20
C SER A 34 -9.16 27.38 8.14
N GLY A 35 -7.90 27.42 7.71
CA GLY A 35 -6.81 28.13 8.42
C GLY A 35 -6.19 27.38 9.59
N GLU A 36 -6.47 26.09 9.71
CA GLU A 36 -5.95 25.18 10.75
C GLU A 36 -4.42 25.06 10.81
N HIS A 37 -3.75 25.25 9.67
CA HIS A 37 -2.28 25.22 9.59
C HIS A 37 -1.60 26.32 10.41
N TYR A 38 -2.30 27.42 10.75
CA TYR A 38 -1.78 28.47 11.62
C TYR A 38 -1.83 28.11 13.11
N TYR A 39 -2.50 27.02 13.49
CA TYR A 39 -2.79 26.66 14.88
C TYR A 39 -2.21 25.31 15.28
N GLY A 40 -1.13 24.88 14.63
CA GLY A 40 -0.46 23.58 14.88
C GLY A 40 -0.14 23.33 16.36
N ASP A 41 0.36 24.33 17.09
CA ASP A 41 0.66 24.19 18.53
C ASP A 41 -0.58 23.95 19.38
N ALA A 42 -1.70 24.61 19.07
CA ALA A 42 -2.95 24.42 19.79
C ALA A 42 -3.52 23.01 19.54
N LEU A 43 -3.51 22.59 18.28
CA LEU A 43 -3.95 21.26 17.85
C LEU A 43 -3.05 20.16 18.43
N GLY A 44 -1.73 20.38 18.45
CA GLY A 44 -0.77 19.48 19.07
C GLY A 44 -0.94 19.31 20.57
N ARG A 45 -1.24 20.40 21.30
CA ARG A 45 -1.61 20.32 22.72
C ARG A 45 -2.89 19.52 22.93
N ALA A 46 -3.91 19.74 22.10
CA ALA A 46 -5.18 19.01 22.16
C ALA A 46 -5.00 17.51 21.89
N MET A 47 -4.10 17.12 20.99
CA MET A 47 -3.76 15.71 20.74
C MET A 47 -2.98 15.11 21.91
N THR A 48 -1.97 15.82 22.39
CA THR A 48 -1.11 15.35 23.49
C THR A 48 -1.90 15.14 24.77
N SER A 49 -2.82 16.04 25.11
CA SER A 49 -3.70 15.89 26.29
C SER A 49 -4.63 14.68 26.19
N ARG A 50 -4.87 14.16 24.99
CA ARG A 50 -5.68 12.97 24.68
C ARG A 50 -4.86 11.72 24.41
N GLY A 51 -3.59 11.70 24.85
CA GLY A 51 -2.69 10.54 24.72
C GLY A 51 -2.17 10.29 23.30
N ALA A 52 -2.32 11.25 22.37
CA ALA A 52 -1.89 11.14 20.98
C ALA A 52 -0.64 12.02 20.72
N ALA A 53 0.45 11.78 21.46
CA ALA A 53 1.64 12.66 21.43
C ALA A 53 2.33 12.78 20.06
N LEU A 54 2.12 11.80 19.17
CA LEU A 54 2.62 11.80 17.78
C LEU A 54 1.53 12.09 16.74
N GLY A 55 0.30 12.31 17.20
CA GLY A 55 -0.88 12.43 16.35
C GLY A 55 -1.70 11.14 16.27
N GLY A 56 -2.66 11.13 15.34
CA GLY A 56 -3.69 10.12 15.23
C GLY A 56 -5.01 10.70 14.72
N VAL A 57 -6.10 9.98 14.99
CA VAL A 57 -7.48 10.47 14.85
C VAL A 57 -8.16 10.50 16.21
N ARG A 58 -8.89 11.59 16.48
CA ARG A 58 -9.74 11.76 17.66
C ARG A 58 -11.11 12.30 17.26
N ASN A 59 -12.16 11.74 17.85
CA ASN A 59 -13.47 12.36 17.87
C ASN A 59 -13.48 13.38 19.01
N VAL A 60 -13.79 14.63 18.69
CA VAL A 60 -13.78 15.76 19.62
C VAL A 60 -15.08 16.55 19.51
N VAL A 61 -15.30 17.47 20.45
CA VAL A 61 -16.36 18.47 20.35
C VAL A 61 -15.68 19.83 20.25
N THR A 62 -16.07 20.60 19.25
CA THR A 62 -15.60 21.96 19.02
C THR A 62 -16.68 22.97 19.38
N GLU A 63 -16.26 24.21 19.63
CA GLU A 63 -17.16 25.34 19.85
C GLU A 63 -17.10 26.26 18.63
N LEU A 64 -18.26 26.52 18.03
CA LEU A 64 -18.42 27.54 17.01
C LEU A 64 -18.87 28.85 17.65
N ILE A 65 -18.13 29.93 17.39
CA ILE A 65 -18.42 31.25 17.97
C ILE A 65 -18.52 32.30 16.85
N ARG A 66 -19.56 33.13 16.93
CA ARG A 66 -19.72 34.28 16.01
C ARG A 66 -18.68 35.35 16.31
N GLU A 67 -17.89 35.73 15.30
CA GLU A 67 -17.03 36.91 15.35
C GLU A 67 -17.70 38.08 14.60
N LEU A 68 -18.66 38.76 15.24
CA LEU A 68 -19.45 39.84 14.62
C LEU A 68 -18.63 41.08 14.21
N ARG A 69 -17.42 41.22 14.75
CA ARG A 69 -16.50 42.34 14.51
C ARG A 69 -15.27 41.93 13.69
N ASN A 70 -15.35 40.82 12.96
CA ASN A 70 -14.26 40.40 12.10
C ASN A 70 -14.14 41.34 10.89
N ASP A 71 -12.95 41.90 10.68
CA ASP A 71 -12.71 42.92 9.65
C ASP A 71 -12.78 42.38 8.22
N HIS A 72 -12.68 41.05 8.04
CA HIS A 72 -12.64 40.40 6.73
C HIS A 72 -13.95 39.73 6.33
N ASP A 73 -14.69 39.18 7.30
CA ASP A 73 -15.99 38.55 7.06
C ASP A 73 -16.95 38.78 8.23
N ARG A 74 -18.00 39.57 7.99
CA ARG A 74 -19.09 39.81 8.97
C ARG A 74 -19.81 38.53 9.41
N ASN A 75 -19.72 37.46 8.61
CA ASN A 75 -20.29 36.15 8.91
C ASN A 75 -19.28 35.18 9.53
N ALA A 76 -18.05 35.62 9.85
CA ALA A 76 -17.00 34.77 10.39
C ALA A 76 -17.46 33.95 11.61
N VAL A 77 -17.25 32.65 11.54
CA VAL A 77 -17.49 31.72 12.64
C VAL A 77 -16.16 31.07 12.99
N VAL A 78 -15.64 31.40 14.17
CA VAL A 78 -14.39 30.83 14.67
C VAL A 78 -14.66 29.44 15.24
N VAL A 79 -13.77 28.50 14.95
CA VAL A 79 -13.77 27.16 15.52
C VAL A 79 -12.78 27.13 16.67
N ARG A 80 -13.24 26.71 17.85
CA ARG A 80 -12.40 26.51 19.03
C ARG A 80 -12.40 25.05 19.49
N LEU A 81 -11.26 24.61 19.97
CA LEU A 81 -11.06 23.31 20.60
C LEU A 81 -10.30 23.52 21.91
N ASP A 82 -10.81 22.98 23.01
CA ASP A 82 -10.26 23.19 24.36
C ASP A 82 -10.06 24.67 24.71
N GLY A 83 -10.96 25.54 24.24
CA GLY A 83 -10.87 26.99 24.40
C GLY A 83 -9.79 27.67 23.54
N ALA A 84 -9.00 26.96 22.75
CA ALA A 84 -8.06 27.56 21.80
C ALA A 84 -8.71 27.72 20.43
N LYS A 85 -8.41 28.81 19.72
CA LYS A 85 -8.78 28.97 18.31
C LYS A 85 -7.99 27.96 17.47
N VAL A 86 -8.69 27.24 16.59
CA VAL A 86 -8.09 26.24 15.70
C VAL A 86 -8.40 26.48 14.23
N GLY A 87 -9.23 27.48 13.91
CA GLY A 87 -9.52 27.87 12.54
C GLY A 87 -10.86 28.57 12.42
N TYR A 88 -11.42 28.58 11.22
CA TYR A 88 -12.73 29.15 10.91
C TYR A 88 -13.55 28.19 10.08
N VAL A 89 -14.87 28.31 10.19
CA VAL A 89 -15.77 27.72 9.20
C VAL A 89 -15.47 28.38 7.84
N PRO A 90 -15.35 27.61 6.74
CA PRO A 90 -15.13 28.15 5.39
C PRO A 90 -16.12 29.28 5.06
N ALA A 91 -15.64 30.33 4.39
CA ALA A 91 -16.41 31.57 4.19
C ALA A 91 -17.76 31.34 3.45
N ASP A 92 -17.80 30.40 2.51
CA ASP A 92 -19.01 30.01 1.78
C ASP A 92 -20.07 29.37 2.70
N THR A 93 -19.63 28.54 3.64
CA THR A 93 -20.49 27.92 4.66
C THR A 93 -20.87 28.94 5.73
N ALA A 94 -19.93 29.77 6.17
CA ALA A 94 -20.12 30.83 7.16
C ALA A 94 -21.19 31.84 6.72
N ARG A 95 -21.26 32.17 5.42
CA ARG A 95 -22.32 33.06 4.87
C ARG A 95 -23.75 32.58 5.15
N ARG A 96 -23.97 31.26 5.17
CA ARG A 96 -25.28 30.67 5.52
C ARG A 96 -25.42 30.48 7.03
N LEU A 97 -24.36 29.98 7.65
CA LEU A 97 -24.34 29.62 9.07
C LEU A 97 -24.47 30.82 10.00
N GLY A 98 -23.73 31.91 9.74
CA GLY A 98 -23.67 33.07 10.62
C GLY A 98 -25.05 33.67 10.95
N PRO A 99 -25.85 34.05 9.93
CA PRO A 99 -27.21 34.53 10.16
C PRO A 99 -28.14 33.49 10.82
N ALA A 100 -27.98 32.21 10.49
CA ALA A 100 -28.77 31.13 11.08
C ALA A 100 -28.47 30.98 12.58
N MET A 101 -27.19 31.03 12.96
CA MET A 101 -26.74 31.09 14.35
C MET A 101 -27.31 32.31 15.07
N ASP A 102 -27.31 33.48 14.45
CA ASP A 102 -27.87 34.70 15.05
C ASP A 102 -29.38 34.55 15.35
N LYS A 103 -30.14 33.99 14.39
CA LYS A 103 -31.58 33.70 14.55
C LYS A 103 -31.86 32.66 15.63
N ALA A 104 -30.98 31.66 15.77
CA ALA A 104 -31.07 30.62 16.79
C ALA A 104 -30.47 31.04 18.16
N GLY A 105 -30.07 32.31 18.31
CA GLY A 105 -29.59 32.86 19.59
C GLY A 105 -28.14 32.50 19.93
N TYR A 106 -27.33 32.08 18.96
CA TYR A 106 -25.90 31.80 19.09
C TYR A 106 -24.99 33.01 18.82
N ALA A 107 -25.56 34.22 18.64
CA ALA A 107 -24.78 35.45 18.49
C ALA A 107 -23.88 35.77 19.69
N LYS A 108 -24.20 35.26 20.89
CA LYS A 108 -23.49 35.55 22.15
C LYS A 108 -23.11 34.31 22.96
N ARG A 109 -23.29 33.11 22.41
CA ARG A 109 -22.97 31.84 23.07
C ARG A 109 -22.40 30.84 22.06
N PRO A 110 -21.49 29.95 22.46
CA PRO A 110 -20.93 28.94 21.57
C PRO A 110 -21.99 27.92 21.16
N LEU A 111 -21.87 27.41 19.93
CA LEU A 111 -22.56 26.20 19.47
C LEU A 111 -21.58 25.03 19.53
N ALA A 112 -21.90 23.99 20.31
CA ALA A 112 -21.09 22.78 20.37
C ALA A 112 -21.34 21.92 19.11
N VAL A 113 -20.26 21.46 18.47
CA VAL A 113 -20.34 20.69 17.22
C VAL A 113 -19.37 19.50 17.29
N PRO A 114 -19.84 18.25 17.07
CA PRO A 114 -18.95 17.10 16.93
C PRO A 114 -17.96 17.35 15.79
N ALA A 115 -16.72 16.95 15.98
CA ALA A 115 -15.70 17.10 14.97
C ALA A 115 -14.70 15.95 15.03
N ARG A 116 -14.01 15.73 13.93
CA ARG A 116 -12.87 14.83 13.81
C ARG A 116 -11.60 15.66 13.78
N LEU A 117 -10.66 15.32 14.66
CA LEU A 117 -9.31 15.86 14.66
C LEU A 117 -8.37 14.77 14.15
N TRP A 118 -7.83 14.98 12.95
CA TRP A 118 -6.65 14.27 12.49
C TRP A 118 -5.43 15.14 12.76
N ALA A 119 -4.35 14.57 13.27
CA ALA A 119 -3.08 15.26 13.31
C ALA A 119 -1.91 14.30 13.19
N ARG A 120 -0.77 14.83 12.81
CA ARG A 120 0.50 14.12 12.71
C ARG A 120 1.62 15.04 13.17
N ARG A 121 2.57 14.49 13.92
CA ARG A 121 3.78 15.20 14.30
C ARG A 121 4.99 14.62 13.59
N ASP A 122 5.55 15.36 12.65
CA ASP A 122 6.78 14.96 11.94
C ASP A 122 7.87 15.99 12.19
N ALA A 123 9.09 15.52 12.45
CA ALA A 123 10.25 16.39 12.69
C ALA A 123 10.03 17.50 13.74
N GLY A 124 9.08 17.28 14.67
CA GLY A 124 8.71 18.25 15.70
C GLY A 124 7.55 19.18 15.33
N GLU A 125 7.16 19.25 14.07
CA GLU A 125 6.09 20.10 13.54
C GLU A 125 4.75 19.36 13.47
N TRP A 126 3.65 20.09 13.70
CA TRP A 126 2.29 19.55 13.63
C TRP A 126 1.63 19.87 12.31
N SER A 127 1.13 18.84 11.63
CA SER A 127 0.13 18.94 10.58
C SER A 127 -1.19 18.42 11.12
N ALA A 128 -2.28 19.16 10.92
CA ALA A 128 -3.56 18.79 11.49
C ALA A 128 -4.71 19.19 10.56
N ARG A 129 -5.81 18.44 10.69
CA ARG A 129 -7.09 18.67 10.05
C ARG A 129 -8.21 18.54 11.07
N VAL A 130 -9.10 19.53 11.10
CA VAL A 130 -10.35 19.52 11.86
C VAL A 130 -11.50 19.47 10.86
N THR A 131 -12.36 18.48 11.03
CA THR A 131 -13.57 18.31 10.21
C THR A 131 -14.77 18.36 11.13
N LEU A 132 -15.65 19.34 10.97
CA LEU A 132 -16.92 19.41 11.69
C LEU A 132 -17.85 18.33 11.13
N SER A 133 -18.51 17.58 11.99
CA SER A 133 -19.43 16.49 11.64
C SER A 133 -20.82 16.75 12.21
N PRO A 134 -21.69 17.49 11.50
CA PRO A 134 -23.01 17.89 12.00
C PRO A 134 -23.91 16.71 12.37
N THR A 135 -23.72 15.56 11.71
CA THR A 135 -24.48 14.33 11.95
C THR A 135 -24.02 13.56 13.18
N GLY A 136 -22.88 13.94 13.78
CA GLY A 136 -22.25 13.19 14.86
C GLY A 136 -21.56 11.90 14.40
N ALA A 137 -21.34 11.72 13.09
CA ALA A 137 -20.56 10.60 12.57
C ALA A 137 -19.17 10.54 13.22
N ARG A 138 -18.76 9.34 13.64
CA ARG A 138 -17.47 9.08 14.30
C ARG A 138 -16.60 8.20 13.43
N GLU A 139 -15.30 8.45 13.45
CA GLU A 139 -14.29 7.53 12.91
C GLU A 139 -13.68 6.71 14.05
N GLU A 140 -13.19 5.52 13.73
CA GLU A 140 -12.37 4.74 14.66
C GLU A 140 -11.11 5.54 15.04
N GLU A 141 -10.86 5.68 16.33
CA GLU A 141 -9.70 6.40 16.83
C GLU A 141 -8.44 5.55 16.77
N TRP A 142 -7.34 6.17 16.36
CA TRP A 142 -6.04 5.52 16.28
C TRP A 142 -4.91 6.53 16.56
N ASN A 143 -3.71 6.03 16.83
CA ASN A 143 -2.52 6.79 17.23
C ASN A 143 -1.36 6.56 16.27
N TYR A 144 -0.55 7.60 16.08
CA TYR A 144 0.80 7.40 15.59
C TYR A 144 1.72 6.88 16.71
N VAL A 145 2.59 5.94 16.39
CA VAL A 145 3.63 5.38 17.26
C VAL A 145 4.98 5.37 16.53
N GLU A 146 6.09 5.42 17.27
CA GLU A 146 7.43 5.30 16.68
C GLU A 146 7.85 3.85 16.43
N GLN A 147 7.26 2.93 17.18
CA GLN A 147 7.46 1.49 17.07
C GLN A 147 6.12 0.82 17.34
N LEU A 148 5.76 -0.15 16.51
CA LEU A 148 4.75 -1.12 16.89
C LEU A 148 5.49 -2.14 17.75
N ASP A 149 4.88 -2.52 18.87
CA ASP A 149 5.42 -3.59 19.72
C ASP A 149 5.63 -4.83 18.82
N VAL A 150 6.87 -5.27 18.69
CA VAL A 150 7.27 -6.33 17.74
C VAL A 150 6.93 -7.72 18.30
N ASP A 151 6.21 -7.79 19.43
CA ASP A 151 5.73 -9.06 19.96
C ASP A 151 4.79 -9.69 18.91
N PRO A 152 5.19 -10.81 18.26
CA PRO A 152 4.37 -11.49 17.26
C PRO A 152 3.04 -12.00 17.85
N ARG A 153 2.93 -12.05 19.18
CA ARG A 153 1.75 -12.50 19.93
C ARG A 153 0.76 -11.36 20.18
N ARG A 154 1.15 -10.11 19.99
CA ARG A 154 0.25 -8.96 20.07
C ARG A 154 -0.37 -8.75 18.68
N PRO A 155 -1.66 -9.07 18.48
CA PRO A 155 -2.30 -8.77 17.21
C PRO A 155 -2.20 -7.25 16.96
N ALA A 156 -1.87 -6.86 15.73
CA ALA A 156 -1.85 -5.46 15.34
C ALA A 156 -3.20 -4.83 15.71
N THR A 157 -3.22 -4.00 16.74
CA THR A 157 -4.43 -3.32 17.16
C THR A 157 -4.74 -2.26 16.11
N VAL A 158 -6.00 -2.21 15.65
CA VAL A 158 -6.50 -1.25 14.63
C VAL A 158 -6.22 0.22 15.04
N GLY A 159 -5.94 0.46 16.33
CA GLY A 159 -5.65 1.75 16.93
C GLY A 159 -4.19 2.28 16.87
N GLU A 160 -3.24 1.61 16.21
CA GLU A 160 -1.83 2.09 16.14
C GLU A 160 -1.29 2.09 14.69
N ARG A 161 -0.56 3.15 14.33
CA ARG A 161 0.08 3.33 13.01
C ARG A 161 1.49 3.89 13.18
N LEU A 162 2.45 3.46 12.37
CA LEU A 162 3.80 4.06 12.41
C LEU A 162 3.80 5.47 11.81
N THR A 163 4.60 6.37 12.39
CA THR A 163 4.93 7.66 11.74
C THR A 163 5.69 7.43 10.43
N ASP A 164 5.73 8.42 9.54
CA ASP A 164 6.49 8.33 8.29
C ASP A 164 7.98 8.13 8.54
N ALA A 165 8.53 8.87 9.52
CA ALA A 165 9.91 8.71 9.96
C ALA A 165 10.19 7.30 10.50
N ALA A 166 9.27 6.73 11.29
CA ALA A 166 9.39 5.37 11.80
C ALA A 166 9.33 4.33 10.67
N ARG A 167 8.40 4.49 9.70
CA ARG A 167 8.34 3.62 8.51
C ARG A 167 9.62 3.70 7.68
N TYR A 168 10.17 4.90 7.51
CA TYR A 168 11.43 5.09 6.79
C TYR A 168 12.61 4.41 7.51
N ARG A 169 12.71 4.56 8.84
CA ARG A 169 13.72 3.85 9.65
C ARG A 169 13.56 2.32 9.57
N GLN A 170 12.32 1.82 9.64
CA GLN A 170 12.02 0.40 9.48
C GLN A 170 12.45 -0.11 8.11
N TYR A 171 12.16 0.65 7.04
CA TYR A 171 12.58 0.35 5.68
C TYR A 171 14.11 0.29 5.56
N GLN A 172 14.83 1.28 6.08
CA GLN A 172 16.31 1.27 6.06
C GLN A 172 16.88 0.09 6.86
N ALA A 173 16.33 -0.19 8.04
CA ALA A 173 16.75 -1.33 8.85
C ALA A 173 16.54 -2.66 8.10
N ALA A 174 15.39 -2.81 7.43
CA ALA A 174 15.11 -3.98 6.60
C ALA A 174 16.05 -4.06 5.38
N GLU A 175 16.33 -2.95 4.71
CA GLU A 175 17.27 -2.89 3.60
C GLU A 175 18.67 -3.36 4.01
N GLN A 176 19.16 -2.90 5.16
CA GLN A 176 20.44 -3.33 5.72
C GLN A 176 20.42 -4.80 6.18
N ALA A 177 19.32 -5.24 6.81
CA ALA A 177 19.16 -6.62 7.25
C ALA A 177 19.15 -7.61 6.09
N GLY A 178 18.64 -7.19 4.92
CA GLY A 178 18.58 -7.95 3.67
C GLY A 178 19.90 -8.06 2.91
N LEU A 179 20.99 -7.44 3.40
CA LEU A 179 22.28 -7.53 2.73
C LEU A 179 22.98 -8.87 3.00
N VAL A 180 23.54 -9.44 1.94
CA VAL A 180 24.48 -10.56 1.94
C VAL A 180 25.70 -10.11 1.15
N HIS A 181 26.89 -10.14 1.75
CA HIS A 181 28.11 -9.60 1.15
C HIS A 181 27.97 -8.18 0.57
N GLY A 182 27.15 -7.32 1.20
CA GLY A 182 26.91 -5.95 0.77
C GLY A 182 25.95 -5.78 -0.42
N GLN A 183 25.31 -6.86 -0.89
CA GLN A 183 24.31 -6.84 -1.97
C GLN A 183 22.96 -7.36 -1.49
N GLN A 184 21.88 -6.99 -2.17
CA GLN A 184 20.55 -7.46 -1.82
C GLN A 184 20.38 -8.95 -2.17
N ILE A 185 19.52 -9.67 -1.44
CA ILE A 185 19.19 -11.09 -1.71
C ILE A 185 18.85 -11.32 -3.19
N LYS A 186 18.13 -10.36 -3.81
CA LYS A 186 17.72 -10.43 -5.22
C LYS A 186 18.90 -10.44 -6.19
N ASP A 187 20.00 -9.80 -5.82
CA ASP A 187 21.20 -9.71 -6.66
C ASP A 187 22.01 -11.01 -6.63
N HIS A 188 21.85 -11.82 -5.58
CA HIS A 188 22.46 -13.16 -5.46
C HIS A 188 21.71 -14.26 -6.20
N GLN A 189 20.47 -14.01 -6.67
CA GLN A 189 19.67 -15.04 -7.34
C GLN A 189 20.38 -15.66 -8.55
N PRO A 190 20.97 -14.87 -9.48
CA PRO A 190 21.70 -15.43 -10.61
C PRO A 190 22.87 -16.31 -10.16
N THR A 191 23.62 -15.88 -9.14
CA THR A 191 24.80 -16.59 -8.63
C THR A 191 24.42 -17.92 -7.97
N VAL A 192 23.36 -17.97 -7.16
CA VAL A 192 22.85 -19.22 -6.58
C VAL A 192 22.42 -20.21 -7.68
N VAL A 193 21.71 -19.70 -8.71
CA VAL A 193 21.30 -20.53 -9.86
C VAL A 193 22.51 -21.01 -10.65
N GLU A 194 23.52 -20.17 -10.86
CA GLU A 194 24.77 -20.52 -11.52
C GLU A 194 25.51 -21.63 -10.78
N HIS A 195 25.67 -21.51 -9.45
CA HIS A 195 26.26 -22.56 -8.62
C HIS A 195 25.51 -23.89 -8.77
N ARG A 196 24.18 -23.84 -8.76
CA ARG A 196 23.33 -25.02 -8.95
C ARG A 196 23.53 -25.66 -10.33
N LEU A 197 23.60 -24.87 -11.39
CA LEU A 197 23.80 -25.36 -12.76
C LEU A 197 25.22 -25.92 -12.97
N ALA A 198 26.21 -25.28 -12.37
CA ALA A 198 27.60 -25.71 -12.37
C ALA A 198 27.89 -26.85 -11.38
N GLN A 199 26.88 -27.36 -10.68
CA GLN A 199 27.01 -28.40 -9.65
C GLN A 199 28.01 -28.05 -8.53
N ARG A 200 28.24 -26.76 -8.30
CA ARG A 200 29.03 -26.21 -7.19
C ARG A 200 28.18 -26.17 -5.92
N TRP A 201 27.86 -27.37 -5.41
CA TRP A 201 26.84 -27.54 -4.36
C TRP A 201 27.20 -26.84 -3.06
N ALA A 202 28.46 -26.87 -2.64
CA ALA A 202 28.88 -26.31 -1.36
C ALA A 202 28.72 -24.78 -1.36
N GLU A 203 29.19 -24.13 -2.42
CA GLU A 203 29.12 -22.68 -2.61
C GLU A 203 27.66 -22.23 -2.77
N GLY A 204 26.86 -22.94 -3.57
CA GLY A 204 25.44 -22.65 -3.72
C GLY A 204 24.67 -22.78 -2.41
N ILE A 205 24.92 -23.84 -1.62
CA ILE A 205 24.29 -24.05 -0.32
C ILE A 205 24.70 -22.96 0.67
N GLY A 206 25.99 -22.60 0.73
CA GLY A 206 26.49 -21.53 1.59
C GLY A 206 25.81 -20.20 1.30
N LEU A 207 25.81 -19.77 0.04
CA LEU A 207 25.17 -18.51 -0.35
C LEU A 207 23.65 -18.52 -0.12
N ALA A 208 22.97 -19.63 -0.39
CA ALA A 208 21.53 -19.76 -0.14
C ALA A 208 21.18 -19.71 1.37
N LEU A 209 22.03 -20.26 2.24
CA LEU A 209 21.87 -20.16 3.69
C LEU A 209 22.02 -18.71 4.18
N GLU A 210 23.01 -17.97 3.66
CA GLU A 210 23.17 -16.54 4.00
C GLU A 210 21.98 -15.70 3.51
N CYS A 211 21.50 -15.97 2.29
CA CYS A 211 20.29 -15.36 1.76
C CYS A 211 19.05 -15.66 2.60
N ARG A 212 18.92 -16.90 3.11
CA ARG A 212 17.80 -17.28 3.99
C ARG A 212 17.87 -16.52 5.32
N ALA A 213 19.04 -16.49 5.95
CA ALA A 213 19.23 -15.75 7.20
C ALA A 213 18.95 -14.24 7.03
N ALA A 214 19.32 -13.66 5.89
CA ALA A 214 18.97 -12.28 5.56
C ALA A 214 17.45 -12.09 5.41
N ALA A 215 16.76 -13.00 4.71
CA ALA A 215 15.31 -12.97 4.56
C ALA A 215 14.59 -13.07 5.90
N GLU A 216 15.08 -13.90 6.82
CA GLU A 216 14.53 -14.04 8.18
C GLU A 216 14.69 -12.75 9.01
N ARG A 217 15.84 -12.07 8.94
CA ARG A 217 16.02 -10.77 9.61
C ARG A 217 15.07 -9.71 9.06
N VAL A 218 14.87 -9.66 7.74
CA VAL A 218 13.91 -8.74 7.10
C VAL A 218 12.49 -9.04 7.57
N ALA A 219 12.10 -10.31 7.59
CA ALA A 219 10.80 -10.75 8.07
C ALA A 219 10.54 -10.36 9.52
N ALA A 220 11.53 -10.53 10.41
CA ALA A 220 11.43 -10.14 11.81
C ALA A 220 11.15 -8.64 11.99
N ILE A 221 11.73 -7.79 11.14
CA ILE A 221 11.52 -6.33 11.20
C ILE A 221 10.08 -5.95 10.81
N TYR A 222 9.49 -6.67 9.84
CA TYR A 222 8.14 -6.40 9.36
C TYR A 222 7.06 -7.21 10.09
N GLY A 223 7.42 -8.14 10.97
CA GLY A 223 6.48 -9.05 11.61
C GLY A 223 5.75 -9.95 10.60
N MET A 224 6.42 -10.36 9.53
CA MET A 224 5.86 -11.16 8.45
C MET A 224 6.67 -12.43 8.22
N ARG A 225 6.13 -13.39 7.47
CA ARG A 225 6.91 -14.56 7.04
C ARG A 225 8.15 -14.19 6.18
N PRO A 226 9.26 -14.94 6.30
CA PRO A 226 10.43 -14.78 5.42
C PRO A 226 10.12 -15.03 3.94
N ASP A 227 10.92 -14.44 3.05
CA ASP A 227 10.89 -14.78 1.62
C ASP A 227 11.18 -16.28 1.43
N ALA A 228 10.34 -16.95 0.64
CA ALA A 228 10.44 -18.38 0.36
C ALA A 228 11.61 -18.73 -0.57
N TRP A 229 12.04 -17.81 -1.44
CA TRP A 229 12.99 -18.08 -2.52
C TRP A 229 14.32 -18.67 -2.05
N PRO A 230 15.03 -18.13 -1.03
CA PRO A 230 16.28 -18.71 -0.55
C PRO A 230 16.10 -20.15 -0.06
N THR A 231 15.01 -20.43 0.64
CA THR A 231 14.66 -21.78 1.12
C THR A 231 14.38 -22.73 -0.04
N GLU A 232 13.65 -22.27 -1.06
CA GLU A 232 13.38 -23.09 -2.24
C GLU A 232 14.65 -23.46 -2.99
N GLU A 233 15.57 -22.52 -3.20
CA GLU A 233 16.86 -22.80 -3.83
C GLU A 233 17.73 -23.72 -2.97
N LEU A 234 17.77 -23.49 -1.66
CA LEU A 234 18.47 -24.37 -0.73
C LEU A 234 17.96 -25.82 -0.81
N ALA A 235 16.64 -26.01 -0.85
CA ALA A 235 16.01 -27.32 -1.06
C ALA A 235 16.36 -27.92 -2.43
N ARG A 236 16.39 -27.11 -3.51
CA ARG A 236 16.82 -27.57 -4.86
C ARG A 236 18.30 -27.99 -4.87
N LEU A 237 19.17 -27.27 -4.17
CA LEU A 237 20.61 -27.54 -4.06
C LEU A 237 20.89 -28.83 -3.29
N HIS A 238 20.29 -29.01 -2.11
CA HIS A 238 20.40 -30.25 -1.35
C HIS A 238 19.90 -31.45 -2.17
N ARG A 239 18.77 -31.30 -2.86
CA ARG A 239 18.26 -32.33 -3.78
C ARG A 239 19.25 -32.66 -4.91
N GLY A 240 19.85 -31.64 -5.53
CA GLY A 240 20.85 -31.81 -6.58
C GLY A 240 22.11 -32.54 -6.10
N LYS A 241 22.52 -32.27 -4.86
CA LYS A 241 23.62 -32.97 -4.16
C LYS A 241 23.27 -34.41 -3.74
N GLY A 242 21.99 -34.80 -3.77
CA GLY A 242 21.51 -36.08 -3.24
C GLY A 242 21.35 -36.11 -1.72
N ASP A 243 21.35 -34.94 -1.07
CA ASP A 243 21.22 -34.78 0.38
C ASP A 243 19.75 -34.58 0.78
N ALA A 244 19.02 -35.69 0.90
CA ALA A 244 17.61 -35.65 1.29
C ALA A 244 17.40 -35.13 2.73
N ALA A 245 18.36 -35.34 3.63
CA ALA A 245 18.28 -34.86 5.00
C ALA A 245 18.37 -33.33 5.06
N GLY A 246 19.32 -32.74 4.33
CA GLY A 246 19.45 -31.29 4.20
C GLY A 246 18.25 -30.64 3.49
N GLU A 247 17.66 -31.28 2.47
CA GLU A 247 16.41 -30.80 1.84
C GLU A 247 15.27 -30.70 2.85
N VAL A 248 15.08 -31.73 3.69
CA VAL A 248 14.04 -31.73 4.74
C VAL A 248 14.34 -30.67 5.80
N GLN A 249 15.58 -30.60 6.29
CA GLN A 249 15.96 -29.64 7.34
C GLN A 249 15.75 -28.19 6.90
N ALA A 250 16.10 -27.85 5.65
CA ALA A 250 15.90 -26.52 5.10
C ALA A 250 14.41 -26.13 5.08
N LEU A 251 13.55 -27.06 4.65
CA LEU A 251 12.10 -26.84 4.55
C LEU A 251 11.46 -26.74 5.95
N GLU A 252 11.83 -27.62 6.89
CA GLU A 252 11.33 -27.58 8.26
C GLU A 252 11.70 -26.29 8.99
N HIS A 253 12.93 -25.80 8.78
CA HIS A 253 13.37 -24.52 9.34
C HIS A 253 12.50 -23.35 8.84
N TYR A 254 12.17 -23.33 7.55
CA TYR A 254 11.27 -22.31 7.01
C TYR A 254 9.86 -22.42 7.61
N MET A 255 9.32 -23.63 7.75
CA MET A 255 8.02 -23.83 8.41
C MET A 255 8.02 -23.25 9.83
N ALA A 256 9.08 -23.49 10.59
CA ALA A 256 9.23 -22.94 11.95
C ALA A 256 9.36 -21.41 11.94
N SER A 257 10.00 -20.83 10.92
CA SER A 257 10.24 -19.40 10.79
C SER A 257 9.03 -18.60 10.29
N CYS A 258 7.98 -19.25 9.78
CA CYS A 258 6.73 -18.57 9.40
C CYS A 258 5.89 -18.12 10.60
N GLY A 259 6.12 -18.65 11.82
CA GLY A 259 5.38 -18.24 13.01
C GLY A 259 3.86 -18.47 12.87
N HIS A 260 3.07 -17.41 13.01
CA HIS A 260 1.60 -17.44 12.85
C HIS A 260 1.14 -17.40 11.39
N ASP A 261 2.00 -16.97 10.46
CA ASP A 261 1.68 -16.97 9.04
C ASP A 261 1.72 -18.40 8.50
N GLN A 262 0.73 -18.76 7.68
CA GLN A 262 0.75 -20.07 7.05
C GLN A 262 1.87 -20.16 6.00
N PRO A 263 2.65 -21.27 6.01
CA PRO A 263 3.61 -21.54 4.95
C PRO A 263 2.90 -21.73 3.61
N THR A 264 3.64 -21.55 2.51
CA THR A 264 3.06 -21.71 1.18
C THR A 264 2.70 -23.18 0.92
N SER A 265 1.54 -23.42 0.29
CA SER A 265 1.09 -24.78 -0.04
C SER A 265 2.10 -25.55 -0.91
N ALA A 266 2.88 -24.83 -1.72
CA ALA A 266 3.95 -25.39 -2.53
C ALA A 266 5.10 -25.95 -1.67
N LEU A 267 5.56 -25.21 -0.65
CA LEU A 267 6.63 -25.65 0.23
C LEU A 267 6.18 -26.76 1.18
N THR A 268 4.93 -26.74 1.66
CA THR A 268 4.35 -27.83 2.46
C THR A 268 4.34 -29.14 1.67
N LYS A 269 3.81 -29.13 0.44
CA LYS A 269 3.83 -30.31 -0.45
C LYS A 269 5.26 -30.77 -0.73
N ARG A 270 6.20 -29.84 -0.90
CA ARG A 270 7.61 -30.17 -1.13
C ARG A 270 8.24 -30.87 0.07
N LEU A 271 7.93 -30.43 1.29
CA LEU A 271 8.40 -31.05 2.53
C LEU A 271 7.88 -32.47 2.67
N GLU A 272 6.58 -32.70 2.40
CA GLU A 272 6.00 -34.05 2.40
C GLU A 272 6.72 -34.99 1.43
N VAL A 273 6.97 -34.52 0.20
CA VAL A 273 7.70 -35.30 -0.80
C VAL A 273 9.16 -35.54 -0.39
N ALA A 274 9.83 -34.54 0.19
CA ALA A 274 11.21 -34.67 0.66
C ALA A 274 11.33 -35.70 1.80
N ARG A 275 10.39 -35.69 2.76
CA ARG A 275 10.31 -36.69 3.85
C ARG A 275 10.18 -38.11 3.31
N ARG A 276 9.26 -38.34 2.36
CA ARG A 276 9.09 -39.65 1.71
C ARG A 276 10.37 -40.13 1.00
N ARG A 277 11.11 -39.22 0.35
CA ARG A 277 12.39 -39.59 -0.29
C ARG A 277 13.48 -39.94 0.71
N ARG A 278 13.53 -39.25 1.85
CA ARG A 278 14.49 -39.53 2.93
C ARG A 278 14.30 -40.95 3.50
N GLU A 279 13.05 -41.41 3.55
CA GLU A 279 12.67 -42.74 4.05
C GLU A 279 12.80 -43.86 3.01
N ALA A 280 12.85 -43.52 1.71
CA ALA A 280 12.96 -44.50 0.64
C ALA A 280 14.39 -45.09 0.56
N PRO A 281 14.55 -46.41 0.34
CA PRO A 281 15.86 -47.01 0.10
C PRO A 281 16.50 -46.40 -1.14
N ALA A 282 17.82 -46.18 -1.10
CA ALA A 282 18.58 -45.52 -2.15
C ALA A 282 18.34 -46.17 -3.52
N ALA A 283 17.50 -45.55 -4.35
CA ALA A 283 17.27 -45.98 -5.71
C ALA A 283 18.48 -45.58 -6.59
N PRO A 284 18.89 -46.41 -7.56
CA PRO A 284 19.98 -46.07 -8.47
C PRO A 284 19.68 -44.77 -9.24
N PRO A 285 20.71 -43.98 -9.58
CA PRO A 285 20.53 -42.66 -10.19
C PRO A 285 19.78 -42.78 -11.52
N LYS A 286 18.59 -42.17 -11.60
CA LYS A 286 17.84 -42.04 -12.85
C LYS A 286 18.54 -41.04 -13.76
N GLN A 287 19.00 -41.51 -14.93
CA GLN A 287 19.41 -40.64 -16.04
C GLN A 287 18.26 -39.67 -16.40
N PRO A 288 18.57 -38.42 -16.79
CA PRO A 288 17.54 -37.44 -17.08
C PRO A 288 16.75 -37.86 -18.32
N ALA A 289 15.50 -38.30 -18.10
CA ALA A 289 14.55 -38.53 -19.17
C ALA A 289 14.25 -37.20 -19.89
N ARG A 290 14.42 -37.21 -21.21
CA ARG A 290 14.10 -36.11 -22.12
C ARG A 290 12.62 -35.74 -21.94
N LYS A 291 12.34 -34.48 -21.58
CA LYS A 291 10.99 -33.94 -21.40
C LYS A 291 10.22 -34.01 -22.73
N PRO A 292 8.95 -34.46 -22.77
CA PRO A 292 8.14 -34.37 -23.99
C PRO A 292 7.82 -32.90 -24.29
N ALA A 293 7.84 -32.55 -25.57
CA ALA A 293 7.51 -31.22 -26.06
C ALA A 293 6.04 -30.87 -25.73
N ALA A 294 5.81 -29.63 -25.28
CA ALA A 294 4.48 -29.07 -25.09
C ALA A 294 3.77 -28.88 -26.44
N PRO A 295 2.42 -28.93 -26.49
CA PRO A 295 1.67 -28.78 -27.73
C PRO A 295 1.84 -27.37 -28.30
N THR A 296 2.30 -27.30 -29.55
CA THR A 296 2.38 -26.09 -30.35
C THR A 296 0.97 -25.59 -30.67
N THR A 297 0.54 -24.52 -30.01
CA THR A 297 -0.54 -23.68 -30.53
C THR A 297 0.00 -22.84 -31.69
N ALA A 298 -0.75 -22.77 -32.78
CA ALA A 298 -0.38 -22.09 -34.02
C ALA A 298 0.07 -20.63 -33.80
N PRO A 299 1.00 -20.12 -34.62
CA PRO A 299 1.50 -18.74 -34.51
C PRO A 299 0.37 -17.76 -34.81
N THR A 300 -0.01 -16.97 -33.80
CA THR A 300 -0.77 -15.73 -34.02
C THR A 300 0.19 -14.72 -34.66
N PRO A 301 -0.24 -13.93 -35.67
CA PRO A 301 0.64 -12.94 -36.31
C PRO A 301 1.22 -11.98 -35.25
N SER A 302 2.50 -11.63 -35.43
CA SER A 302 3.25 -10.74 -34.54
C SER A 302 2.46 -9.47 -34.23
N PRO A 303 2.13 -9.20 -32.96
CA PRO A 303 1.27 -8.07 -32.61
C PRO A 303 2.12 -6.79 -32.58
N HIS A 304 2.25 -6.13 -33.73
CA HIS A 304 2.62 -4.73 -33.77
C HIS A 304 1.45 -3.90 -33.22
N ILE A 305 1.74 -2.90 -32.39
CA ILE A 305 0.70 -1.97 -31.92
C ILE A 305 0.38 -1.00 -33.05
N THR A 306 -0.74 -1.24 -33.72
CA THR A 306 -1.33 -0.35 -34.72
C THR A 306 -2.43 0.49 -34.10
N ASP A 307 -2.85 1.54 -34.79
CA ASP A 307 -3.95 2.40 -34.31
C ASP A 307 -5.26 1.62 -34.21
N ALA A 308 -5.45 0.60 -35.05
CA ALA A 308 -6.57 -0.32 -34.98
C ALA A 308 -6.57 -1.17 -33.69
N VAL A 309 -5.38 -1.59 -33.21
CA VAL A 309 -5.25 -2.30 -31.93
C VAL A 309 -5.61 -1.37 -30.78
N LEU A 310 -5.13 -0.13 -30.77
CA LEU A 310 -5.48 0.85 -29.73
C LEU A 310 -6.98 1.16 -29.70
N GLN A 311 -7.60 1.29 -30.87
CA GLN A 311 -9.05 1.47 -30.98
C GLN A 311 -9.83 0.26 -30.43
N ASP A 312 -9.34 -0.97 -30.63
CA ASP A 312 -9.95 -2.15 -30.03
C ASP A 312 -9.81 -2.15 -28.50
N LEU A 313 -8.66 -1.75 -27.94
CA LEU A 313 -8.47 -1.63 -26.49
C LEU A 313 -9.48 -0.66 -25.85
N ALA A 314 -9.82 0.41 -26.56
CA ALA A 314 -10.79 1.41 -26.12
C ALA A 314 -12.25 0.93 -26.20
N ARG A 315 -12.53 -0.23 -26.80
CA ARG A 315 -13.90 -0.73 -26.94
C ARG A 315 -14.38 -1.45 -25.66
N PRO A 316 -15.48 -1.00 -25.03
CA PRO A 316 -16.03 -1.69 -23.86
C PRO A 316 -16.68 -3.01 -24.29
N THR A 317 -16.46 -4.06 -23.50
CA THR A 317 -17.17 -5.34 -23.56
C THR A 317 -17.59 -5.73 -22.14
N PRO A 318 -18.62 -6.57 -21.94
CA PRO A 318 -19.07 -6.95 -20.60
C PRO A 318 -17.98 -7.55 -19.71
N ASP A 319 -17.06 -8.33 -20.30
CA ASP A 319 -15.91 -8.87 -19.56
C ASP A 319 -14.93 -7.75 -19.18
N ARG A 320 -14.67 -6.79 -20.08
CA ARG A 320 -13.74 -5.67 -19.82
C ARG A 320 -14.29 -4.69 -18.78
N THR A 321 -15.59 -4.42 -18.78
CA THR A 321 -16.22 -3.52 -17.79
C THR A 321 -16.21 -4.10 -16.37
N GLN A 322 -16.04 -5.42 -16.24
CA GLN A 322 -15.89 -6.13 -14.96
C GLN A 322 -14.42 -6.43 -14.61
N GLY A 323 -13.45 -5.84 -15.32
CA GLY A 323 -12.03 -6.12 -15.09
C GLY A 323 -11.62 -7.58 -15.39
N ARG A 324 -12.35 -8.31 -16.25
CA ARG A 324 -12.09 -9.71 -16.57
C ARG A 324 -11.33 -9.87 -17.89
N VAL A 325 -10.37 -10.79 -17.88
CA VAL A 325 -9.58 -11.27 -19.01
C VAL A 325 -9.67 -12.79 -19.04
N ARG A 326 -10.21 -13.35 -20.13
CA ARG A 326 -10.37 -14.80 -20.31
C ARG A 326 -11.07 -15.48 -19.12
N GLY A 327 -12.12 -14.84 -18.60
CA GLY A 327 -12.92 -15.33 -17.48
C GLY A 327 -12.33 -15.13 -16.07
N ARG A 328 -11.13 -14.58 -15.94
CA ARG A 328 -10.46 -14.30 -14.65
C ARG A 328 -10.20 -12.81 -14.46
N HIS A 329 -10.06 -12.33 -13.23
CA HIS A 329 -9.76 -10.92 -12.97
C HIS A 329 -8.34 -10.57 -13.46
N TYR A 330 -8.10 -9.37 -13.99
CA TYR A 330 -6.80 -9.02 -14.59
C TYR A 330 -5.62 -9.21 -13.62
N THR A 331 -5.83 -8.98 -12.33
CA THR A 331 -4.81 -9.15 -11.27
C THR A 331 -4.27 -10.58 -11.15
N GLU A 332 -5.06 -11.59 -11.55
CA GLU A 332 -4.67 -13.00 -11.51
C GLU A 332 -3.63 -13.37 -12.60
N TRP A 333 -3.45 -12.52 -13.62
CA TRP A 333 -2.56 -12.79 -14.74
C TRP A 333 -1.10 -12.34 -14.52
N VAL A 334 -0.80 -11.68 -13.40
CA VAL A 334 0.54 -11.14 -13.11
C VAL A 334 1.62 -12.22 -13.18
N GLU A 335 1.40 -13.36 -12.53
CA GLU A 335 2.38 -14.47 -12.50
C GLU A 335 2.59 -15.09 -13.90
N GLN A 336 1.51 -15.23 -14.67
CA GLN A 336 1.56 -15.79 -16.03
C GLN A 336 2.34 -14.87 -16.98
N VAL A 337 2.09 -13.55 -16.92
CA VAL A 337 2.86 -12.55 -17.68
C VAL A 337 4.34 -12.62 -17.32
N GLN A 338 4.66 -12.70 -16.02
CA GLN A 338 6.04 -12.83 -15.57
C GLN A 338 6.68 -14.15 -16.03
N GLN A 339 5.91 -15.24 -16.11
CA GLN A 339 6.37 -16.52 -16.64
C GLN A 339 6.69 -16.41 -18.14
N PHE A 340 5.79 -15.87 -18.96
CA PHE A 340 6.05 -15.68 -20.40
C PHE A 340 7.29 -14.82 -20.67
N LYS A 341 7.48 -13.74 -19.90
CA LYS A 341 8.67 -12.90 -20.02
C LYS A 341 9.97 -13.62 -19.61
N ARG A 342 9.91 -14.54 -18.65
CA ARG A 342 11.06 -15.37 -18.23
C ARG A 342 11.40 -16.43 -19.27
N ASP A 343 10.38 -16.99 -19.90
CA ASP A 343 10.53 -18.02 -20.94
C ASP A 343 10.88 -17.44 -22.32
N GLY A 344 11.08 -16.12 -22.42
CA GLY A 344 11.37 -15.43 -23.69
C GLY A 344 10.17 -15.35 -24.64
N GLN A 345 8.98 -15.75 -24.20
CA GLN A 345 7.73 -15.71 -24.96
C GLN A 345 7.14 -14.29 -24.93
N ASN A 346 7.89 -13.33 -25.47
CA ASN A 346 7.57 -11.90 -25.40
C ASN A 346 6.25 -11.57 -26.14
N GLU A 347 5.96 -12.24 -27.24
CA GLU A 347 4.73 -12.06 -28.02
C GLU A 347 3.50 -12.50 -27.23
N ASN A 348 3.58 -13.65 -26.56
CA ASN A 348 2.51 -14.14 -25.67
C ASN A 348 2.33 -13.23 -24.45
N ALA A 349 3.44 -12.73 -23.89
CA ALA A 349 3.39 -11.76 -22.81
C ALA A 349 2.69 -10.47 -23.26
N LEU A 350 3.04 -9.96 -24.45
CA LEU A 350 2.45 -8.73 -25.00
C LEU A 350 0.96 -8.90 -25.26
N ALA A 351 0.53 -10.00 -25.90
CA ALA A 351 -0.88 -10.26 -26.15
C ALA A 351 -1.71 -10.25 -24.86
N LEU A 352 -1.26 -10.98 -23.83
CA LEU A 352 -1.94 -11.02 -22.53
C LEU A 352 -1.93 -9.66 -21.80
N LEU A 353 -0.82 -8.93 -21.89
CA LEU A 353 -0.70 -7.59 -21.31
C LEU A 353 -1.68 -6.60 -21.96
N LEU A 354 -1.86 -6.66 -23.27
CA LEU A 354 -2.81 -5.80 -23.99
C LEU A 354 -4.25 -6.12 -23.59
N GLU A 355 -4.61 -7.40 -23.45
CA GLU A 355 -5.93 -7.78 -22.91
C GLU A 355 -6.16 -7.21 -21.49
N CYS A 356 -5.14 -7.26 -20.63
CA CYS A 356 -5.22 -6.69 -19.28
C CYS A 356 -5.32 -5.16 -19.29
N VAL A 357 -4.58 -4.47 -20.17
CA VAL A 357 -4.70 -3.02 -20.33
C VAL A 357 -6.13 -2.64 -20.72
N ALA A 358 -6.73 -3.36 -21.69
CA ALA A 358 -8.12 -3.14 -22.08
C ALA A 358 -9.09 -3.32 -20.90
N ALA A 359 -8.94 -4.40 -20.12
CA ALA A 359 -9.80 -4.64 -18.96
C ALA A 359 -9.67 -3.53 -17.91
N THR A 360 -8.46 -3.00 -17.68
CA THR A 360 -8.25 -1.95 -16.68
C THR A 360 -8.75 -0.56 -17.08
N LEU A 361 -8.90 -0.31 -18.38
CA LEU A 361 -9.42 0.98 -18.88
C LEU A 361 -10.92 1.12 -18.66
N HIS A 362 -11.63 -0.01 -18.57
CA HIS A 362 -13.10 -0.06 -18.46
C HIS A 362 -13.59 -0.56 -17.10
N ASP A 363 -12.68 -0.85 -16.16
CA ASP A 363 -13.00 -1.30 -14.81
C ASP A 363 -13.69 -0.16 -14.04
N GLU A 364 -15.00 -0.31 -13.78
CA GLU A 364 -15.83 0.71 -13.11
C GLU A 364 -15.39 0.98 -11.67
N ASP A 365 -14.72 0.01 -11.03
CA ASP A 365 -14.23 0.12 -9.66
C ASP A 365 -12.87 0.84 -9.57
N LEU A 366 -12.24 1.13 -10.72
CA LEU A 366 -10.89 1.70 -10.79
C LEU A 366 -10.93 3.14 -11.33
N SER A 367 -10.38 4.10 -10.58
CA SER A 367 -10.34 5.51 -10.97
C SER A 367 -9.26 5.84 -12.02
N GLY A 368 -9.08 4.97 -13.02
CA GLY A 368 -8.08 5.08 -14.09
C GLY A 368 -7.35 3.76 -14.36
N ALA A 369 -6.67 3.65 -15.50
CA ALA A 369 -6.02 2.40 -15.92
C ALA A 369 -4.89 1.96 -14.97
N ALA A 370 -4.81 0.66 -14.67
CA ALA A 370 -3.75 0.13 -13.81
C ALA A 370 -2.38 0.27 -14.50
N PRO A 371 -1.45 1.10 -13.97
CA PRO A 371 -0.25 1.51 -14.69
C PRO A 371 0.77 0.38 -14.89
N TRP A 372 0.66 -0.71 -14.11
CA TRP A 372 1.59 -1.83 -14.18
C TRP A 372 1.53 -2.54 -15.54
N TYR A 373 0.34 -2.84 -16.07
CA TYR A 373 0.20 -3.59 -17.32
C TYR A 373 0.71 -2.79 -18.53
N THR A 374 0.40 -1.50 -18.59
CA THR A 374 0.95 -0.59 -19.61
C THR A 374 2.47 -0.51 -19.51
N GLU A 375 3.03 -0.38 -18.30
CA GLU A 375 4.48 -0.35 -18.12
C GLU A 375 5.14 -1.65 -18.63
N GLN A 376 4.56 -2.80 -18.30
CA GLN A 376 5.08 -4.09 -18.75
C GLN A 376 4.95 -4.25 -20.28
N ALA A 377 3.85 -3.80 -20.89
CA ALA A 377 3.66 -3.85 -22.34
C ALA A 377 4.74 -3.03 -23.06
N ALA A 378 5.00 -1.80 -22.59
CA ALA A 378 6.08 -0.94 -23.08
C ALA A 378 7.46 -1.61 -22.97
N ILE A 379 7.75 -2.30 -21.86
CA ILE A 379 9.00 -3.07 -21.70
C ILE A 379 9.12 -4.19 -22.74
N VAL A 380 8.03 -4.92 -22.97
CA VAL A 380 8.03 -6.06 -23.90
C VAL A 380 8.16 -5.58 -25.35
N LEU A 381 7.45 -4.52 -25.75
CA LEU A 381 7.57 -3.91 -27.08
C LEU A 381 8.99 -3.47 -27.38
N ARG A 382 9.65 -2.83 -26.42
CA ARG A 382 11.06 -2.46 -26.54
C ARG A 382 11.98 -3.67 -26.72
N LYS A 383 11.71 -4.78 -26.04
CA LYS A 383 12.48 -6.03 -26.21
C LYS A 383 12.27 -6.65 -27.58
N LEU A 384 11.08 -6.48 -28.16
CA LEU A 384 10.74 -6.90 -29.52
C LEU A 384 11.27 -5.93 -30.60
N GLY A 385 11.87 -4.81 -30.21
CA GLY A 385 12.37 -3.78 -31.13
C GLY A 385 11.28 -2.86 -31.69
N ASP A 386 10.06 -2.95 -31.20
CA ASP A 386 8.92 -2.13 -31.63
C ASP A 386 8.84 -0.83 -30.81
N LEU A 387 9.71 0.13 -31.15
CA LEU A 387 9.77 1.44 -30.47
C LEU A 387 8.52 2.28 -30.73
N ASP A 388 7.97 2.22 -31.95
CA ASP A 388 6.73 2.91 -32.31
C ASP A 388 5.57 2.40 -31.45
N GLY A 389 5.47 1.08 -31.29
CA GLY A 389 4.49 0.46 -30.40
C GLY A 389 4.68 0.86 -28.94
N GLU A 390 5.92 0.95 -28.44
CA GLU A 390 6.24 1.44 -27.08
C GLU A 390 5.74 2.87 -26.89
N ILE A 391 5.95 3.76 -27.85
CA ILE A 391 5.48 5.16 -27.80
C ILE A 391 3.95 5.20 -27.78
N LYS A 392 3.31 4.51 -28.73
CA LYS A 392 1.86 4.49 -28.91
C LYS A 392 1.10 4.03 -27.67
N ILE A 393 1.54 2.95 -27.03
CA ILE A 393 0.85 2.43 -25.83
C ILE A 393 1.02 3.36 -24.61
N LEU A 394 2.17 4.02 -24.49
CA LEU A 394 2.43 4.98 -23.42
C LEU A 394 1.59 6.25 -23.60
N GLU A 395 1.52 6.79 -24.82
CA GLU A 395 0.66 7.94 -25.14
C GLU A 395 -0.80 7.64 -24.88
N HIS A 396 -1.28 6.47 -25.32
CA HIS A 396 -2.64 6.02 -25.08
C HIS A 396 -2.98 5.96 -23.59
N HIS A 397 -2.07 5.46 -22.75
CA HIS A 397 -2.32 5.42 -21.30
C HIS A 397 -2.34 6.82 -20.68
N LEU A 398 -1.40 7.68 -21.06
CA LEU A 398 -1.31 9.05 -20.51
C LEU A 398 -2.50 9.94 -20.92
N SER A 399 -3.20 9.63 -22.01
CA SER A 399 -4.42 10.34 -22.39
C SER A 399 -5.66 9.93 -21.59
N HIS A 400 -5.64 8.75 -20.95
CA HIS A 400 -6.77 8.18 -20.22
C HIS A 400 -6.61 8.23 -18.70
N ASP A 401 -5.39 8.42 -18.19
CA ASP A 401 -5.13 8.57 -16.76
C ASP A 401 -5.02 10.06 -16.39
N PRO A 402 -5.92 10.61 -15.54
CA PRO A 402 -5.83 12.00 -15.09
C PRO A 402 -4.63 12.25 -14.15
N HIS A 403 -4.07 11.22 -13.53
CA HIS A 403 -2.96 11.32 -12.57
C HIS A 403 -1.83 10.33 -12.88
N PRO A 404 -1.21 10.41 -14.07
CA PRO A 404 -0.28 9.38 -14.51
C PRO A 404 1.02 9.42 -13.70
N ARG A 405 1.52 8.23 -13.36
CA ARG A 405 2.77 8.07 -12.60
C ARG A 405 3.96 8.73 -13.33
N PRO A 406 4.84 9.46 -12.63
CA PRO A 406 6.01 10.12 -13.24
C PRO A 406 6.87 9.20 -14.10
N LYS A 407 7.03 7.94 -13.66
CA LYS A 407 7.83 6.92 -14.34
C LYS A 407 7.38 6.62 -15.78
N LEU A 408 6.08 6.69 -16.07
CA LEU A 408 5.56 6.45 -17.43
C LEU A 408 5.88 7.63 -18.36
N ARG A 409 5.81 8.86 -17.85
CA ARG A 409 6.20 10.07 -18.61
C ARG A 409 7.69 10.06 -18.94
N GLU A 410 8.54 9.72 -17.98
CA GLU A 410 9.99 9.58 -18.21
C GLU A 410 10.29 8.50 -19.26
N ARG A 411 9.54 7.40 -19.24
CA ARG A 411 9.71 6.32 -20.21
C ARG A 411 9.32 6.77 -21.62
N LEU A 412 8.19 7.46 -21.77
CA LEU A 412 7.77 8.02 -23.06
C LEU A 412 8.82 8.99 -23.61
N ALA A 413 9.35 9.87 -22.77
CA ALA A 413 10.43 10.78 -23.16
C ALA A 413 11.69 10.02 -23.66
N LYS A 414 12.06 8.93 -22.97
CA LYS A 414 13.20 8.08 -23.37
C LYS A 414 12.93 7.29 -24.65
N ALA A 415 11.69 6.85 -24.89
CA ALA A 415 11.31 6.14 -26.10
C ALA A 415 11.33 7.08 -27.32
N ARG A 416 10.75 8.29 -27.20
CA ARG A 416 10.79 9.33 -28.23
C ARG A 416 12.19 9.80 -28.59
N ALA A 417 13.13 9.80 -27.63
CA ALA A 417 14.53 10.15 -27.90
C ALA A 417 15.31 9.04 -28.63
N ARG A 418 14.72 7.86 -28.82
CA ARG A 418 15.35 6.67 -29.44
C ARG A 418 14.69 6.22 -30.73
N SER A 419 13.42 6.61 -30.95
CA SER A 419 12.75 6.58 -32.25
C SER A 419 13.32 7.66 -33.15
#